data_AF-A0A7L3DRT1-F1
#
_entry.id   AF-A0A7L3DRT1-F1
#
_cell.length_a   1.000
_cell.length_b   1.000
_cell.length_c   1.000
_cell.angle_alpha   90.00
_cell.angle_beta   90.00
_cell.angle_gamma   90.00
#
_symmetry.space_group_name_H-M   'P 1'
#
loop_
_entity.id
_entity.type
_entity.pdbx_description
1 polymer ?
#
loop_
_entity_poly.entity_id
_entity_poly.type
_entity_poly.pdbx_seq_one_letter_code
_entity_poly.pdbx_strand_id
1 'polypeptide(L)'
;DLRERDELDGGEWKFCEGRPQGHDRFGSCQQGLAAAFSPDHHYILFGAPGTYNWKGLLFVTNIDSSDPDQLVYKTPEPSEKVPGAAGDVAQNSYLG
;
A
#
# COMPACT_ATOMS: atom_id res chain seq x y z
N ASP A 1 19.33 2.89 26.85
CA ASP A 1 17.96 3.37 26.58
C ASP A 1 17.92 3.66 25.08
N LEU A 2 17.51 2.67 24.28
CA LEU A 2 17.54 2.72 22.81
C LEU A 2 16.21 3.27 22.30
N ARG A 3 15.89 4.50 22.70
CA ARG A 3 14.70 5.24 22.27
C ARG A 3 15.08 6.49 21.49
N GLU A 4 16.17 6.42 20.72
CA GLU A 4 16.16 7.18 19.47
C GLU A 4 15.07 6.52 18.63
N ARG A 5 13.91 7.17 18.58
CA ARG A 5 12.96 6.90 17.53
C ARG A 5 13.71 7.35 16.29
N ASP A 6 14.29 6.42 15.54
CA ASP A 6 15.06 6.74 14.34
C ASP A 6 14.12 7.52 13.42
N GLU A 7 14.24 8.86 13.45
CA GLU A 7 13.50 9.76 12.56
C GLU A 7 13.79 9.46 11.09
N LEU A 8 14.80 8.62 10.86
CA LEU A 8 15.27 8.08 9.58
C LEU A 8 14.41 6.93 9.03
N ASP A 9 13.56 6.30 9.85
CA ASP A 9 12.78 5.13 9.44
C ASP A 9 11.43 5.50 8.79
N GLY A 10 11.13 6.78 8.57
CA GLY A 10 9.89 7.24 7.93
C GLY A 10 8.60 7.01 8.74
N GLY A 11 8.64 6.22 9.82
CA GLY A 11 7.55 5.94 10.76
C GLY A 11 7.04 4.49 10.72
N GLU A 12 5.92 4.21 11.40
CA GLU A 12 5.27 2.89 11.37
C GLU A 12 4.20 2.82 10.27
N TRP A 13 4.44 2.08 9.17
CA TRP A 13 3.46 1.90 8.10
C TRP A 13 2.43 0.79 8.41
N LYS A 14 1.17 1.17 8.62
CA LYS A 14 0.07 0.25 9.01
C LYS A 14 -1.15 0.32 8.08
N PHE A 15 -0.93 0.27 6.78
CA PHE A 15 -1.99 0.52 5.79
C PHE A 15 -3.09 -0.56 5.71
N CYS A 16 -2.86 -1.77 6.26
CA CYS A 16 -3.91 -2.78 6.41
C CYS A 16 -4.64 -2.74 7.76
N GLU A 17 -4.11 -2.04 8.76
CA GLU A 17 -4.67 -2.02 10.11
C GLU A 17 -6.03 -1.31 10.14
N GLY A 18 -6.99 -1.83 10.90
CA GLY A 18 -8.32 -1.25 11.03
C GLY A 18 -9.21 -1.34 9.78
N ARG A 19 -8.76 -2.00 8.71
CA ARG A 19 -9.52 -2.14 7.46
C ARG A 19 -10.59 -3.24 7.54
N PRO A 20 -11.64 -3.17 6.69
CA PRO A 20 -12.64 -4.21 6.60
C PRO A 20 -12.04 -5.60 6.33
N GLN A 21 -12.45 -6.56 7.16
CA GLN A 21 -12.01 -7.95 7.08
C GLN A 21 -12.72 -8.70 5.95
N GLY A 22 -12.26 -9.92 5.67
CA GLY A 22 -12.78 -10.75 4.58
C GLY A 22 -11.78 -10.91 3.43
N HIS A 23 -11.88 -12.03 2.70
CA HIS A 23 -10.99 -12.34 1.59
C HIS A 23 -11.20 -11.39 0.40
N ASP A 24 -12.41 -10.87 0.23
CA ASP A 24 -12.79 -9.86 -0.75
C ASP A 24 -12.29 -8.45 -0.40
N ARG A 25 -11.73 -8.28 0.81
CA ARG A 25 -11.19 -7.02 1.35
C ARG A 25 -9.78 -7.21 1.90
N PHE A 26 -9.52 -6.92 3.18
CA PHE A 26 -8.17 -6.88 3.77
C PHE A 26 -7.86 -8.06 4.69
N GLY A 27 -8.73 -9.07 4.80
CA GLY A 27 -8.58 -10.17 5.76
C GLY A 27 -7.31 -11.01 5.61
N SER A 28 -6.63 -10.93 4.46
CA SER A 28 -5.34 -11.60 4.22
C SER A 28 -4.29 -10.64 3.67
N CYS A 29 -4.38 -9.35 4.01
CA CYS A 29 -3.63 -8.26 3.37
C CYS A 29 -2.16 -8.55 3.06
N GLN A 30 -1.43 -9.17 4.00
CA GLN A 30 0.01 -9.47 3.86
C GLN A 30 0.83 -8.22 3.51
N GLN A 31 0.62 -7.12 4.26
CA GLN A 31 1.40 -5.90 4.07
C GLN A 31 2.91 -6.16 4.14
N GLY A 32 3.65 -5.51 3.25
CA GLY A 32 5.11 -5.49 3.28
C GLY A 32 5.73 -6.82 2.86
N LEU A 33 4.98 -7.73 2.22
CA LEU A 33 5.57 -8.96 1.69
C LEU A 33 6.66 -8.67 0.66
N ALA A 34 6.53 -7.57 -0.07
CA ALA A 34 7.57 -7.02 -0.94
C ALA A 34 7.65 -5.50 -0.73
N ALA A 35 8.85 -4.95 -0.91
CA ALA A 35 9.10 -3.52 -0.89
C ALA A 35 10.11 -3.12 -1.96
N ALA A 36 10.01 -1.88 -2.44
CA ALA A 36 10.97 -1.29 -3.38
C ALA A 36 11.10 0.22 -3.12
N PHE A 37 12.24 0.78 -3.53
CA PHE A 37 12.45 2.22 -3.57
C PHE A 37 12.31 2.72 -5.00
N SER A 38 11.74 3.91 -5.18
CA SER A 38 11.76 4.58 -6.48
C SER A 38 13.20 4.92 -6.89
N PRO A 39 13.51 4.99 -8.20
CA PRO A 39 14.87 5.30 -8.67
C PRO A 39 15.42 6.65 -8.21
N ASP A 40 14.54 7.61 -7.93
CA ASP A 40 14.85 8.94 -7.40
C ASP A 40 14.92 8.97 -5.85
N HIS A 41 14.69 7.83 -5.18
CA HIS A 41 14.75 7.66 -3.72
C HIS A 41 13.76 8.50 -2.92
N HIS A 42 12.75 9.08 -3.57
CA HIS A 42 11.72 9.86 -2.88
C HIS A 42 10.56 9.02 -2.35
N TYR A 43 10.37 7.81 -2.89
CA TYR A 43 9.23 6.97 -2.57
C TYR A 43 9.62 5.55 -2.18
N ILE A 44 8.86 5.00 -1.24
CA ILE A 44 8.83 3.58 -0.90
C ILE A 44 7.53 3.00 -1.41
N LEU A 45 7.62 1.81 -1.99
CA LEU A 45 6.50 1.04 -2.48
C LEU A 45 6.38 -0.24 -1.65
N PHE A 46 5.19 -0.54 -1.12
CA PHE A 46 4.88 -1.78 -0.41
C PHE A 46 3.84 -2.61 -1.17
N GLY A 47 4.11 -3.89 -1.33
CA GLY A 47 3.16 -4.86 -1.86
C GLY A 47 2.31 -5.50 -0.76
N ALA A 48 1.02 -5.65 -1.03
CA ALA A 48 0.07 -6.39 -0.20
C ALA A 48 -0.77 -7.33 -1.06
N PRO A 49 -0.26 -8.53 -1.43
CA PRO A 49 -0.89 -9.36 -2.46
C PRO A 49 -2.18 -10.05 -2.00
N GLY A 50 -2.45 -10.18 -0.71
CA GLY A 50 -3.61 -10.94 -0.23
C GLY A 50 -4.90 -10.12 -0.04
N THR A 51 -4.93 -8.86 -0.48
CA THR A 51 -6.15 -8.06 -0.51
C THR A 51 -7.02 -8.39 -1.73
N TYR A 52 -8.32 -8.14 -1.63
CA TYR A 52 -9.27 -8.17 -2.75
C TYR A 52 -9.23 -9.48 -3.56
N ASN A 53 -9.45 -10.62 -2.91
CA ASN A 53 -9.39 -11.95 -3.53
C ASN A 53 -8.02 -12.23 -4.17
N TRP A 54 -6.94 -11.91 -3.46
CA TRP A 54 -5.56 -12.07 -3.93
C TRP A 54 -5.20 -11.30 -5.20
N LYS A 55 -5.99 -10.28 -5.55
CA LYS A 55 -5.62 -9.31 -6.61
C LYS A 55 -4.42 -8.49 -6.17
N GLY A 56 -4.41 -8.11 -4.91
CA GLY A 56 -3.34 -7.33 -4.30
C GLY A 56 -3.47 -5.82 -4.48
N LEU A 57 -2.72 -5.11 -3.65
CA LEU A 57 -2.52 -3.67 -3.69
C LEU A 57 -1.03 -3.33 -3.73
N LEU A 58 -0.74 -2.15 -4.28
CA LEU A 58 0.52 -1.45 -4.18
C LEU A 58 0.28 -0.16 -3.39
N PHE A 59 1.01 0.01 -2.30
CA PHE A 59 1.01 1.22 -1.49
C PHE A 59 2.27 2.02 -1.79
N VAL A 60 2.15 3.30 -2.11
CA VAL A 60 3.27 4.18 -2.41
C VAL A 60 3.23 5.37 -1.45
N THR A 61 4.35 5.64 -0.80
CA THR A 61 4.49 6.72 0.18
C THR A 61 5.84 7.39 0.04
N ASN A 62 5.90 8.66 0.44
CA ASN A 62 7.16 9.36 0.57
C ASN A 62 8.03 8.72 1.67
N ILE A 63 9.35 8.71 1.46
CA ILE A 63 10.31 8.14 2.42
C ILE A 63 10.27 8.80 3.80
N ASP A 64 9.89 10.08 3.87
CA ASP A 64 9.86 10.87 5.11
C ASP A 64 8.49 10.83 5.83
N SER A 65 7.54 10.00 5.37
CA SER A 65 6.20 9.93 5.96
C SER A 65 5.60 8.52 6.01
N SER A 66 4.99 8.20 7.14
CA SER A 66 4.18 7.00 7.36
C SER A 66 2.68 7.28 7.33
N ASP A 67 2.26 8.42 6.76
CA ASP A 67 0.85 8.72 6.62
C ASP A 67 0.17 7.63 5.77
N PRO A 68 -0.94 7.04 6.25
CA PRO A 68 -1.62 6.02 5.51
C PRO A 68 -2.23 6.57 4.21
N ASP A 69 -2.21 5.72 3.20
CA ASP A 69 -2.83 5.83 1.88
C ASP A 69 -2.39 7.02 1.02
N GLN A 70 -1.13 7.49 1.12
CA GLN A 70 -0.67 8.60 0.27
C GLN A 70 -0.96 8.35 -1.21
N LEU A 71 -0.61 7.17 -1.73
CA LEU A 71 -1.00 6.67 -3.05
C LEU A 71 -1.24 5.17 -2.97
N VAL A 72 -2.39 4.69 -3.45
CA VAL A 72 -2.75 3.26 -3.46
C VAL A 72 -3.17 2.86 -4.86
N TYR A 73 -2.66 1.74 -5.36
CA TYR A 73 -3.03 1.17 -6.64
C TYR A 73 -3.56 -0.24 -6.43
N LYS A 74 -4.65 -0.56 -7.12
CA LYS A 74 -5.25 -1.89 -7.10
C LYS A 74 -4.95 -2.60 -8.41
N THR A 75 -4.65 -3.89 -8.32
CA THR A 75 -4.56 -4.72 -9.51
C THR A 75 -5.92 -4.72 -10.23
N PRO A 76 -5.97 -4.30 -11.51
CA PRO A 76 -7.21 -4.19 -12.25
C PRO A 76 -7.84 -5.56 -12.50
N GLU A 77 -9.15 -5.58 -12.80
CA GLU A 77 -9.77 -6.81 -13.27
C GLU A 77 -9.22 -7.19 -14.66
N PRO A 78 -9.16 -8.50 -15.00
CA PRO A 78 -8.73 -8.93 -16.33
C PRO A 78 -9.56 -8.32 -17.48
N SER A 79 -10.82 -7.97 -17.23
CA SER A 79 -11.73 -7.36 -18.20
C SER A 79 -11.67 -5.83 -18.21
N GLU A 80 -10.98 -5.21 -17.26
CA GLU A 80 -10.91 -3.76 -17.11
C GLU A 80 -9.89 -3.17 -18.08
N LYS A 81 -10.33 -2.23 -18.93
CA LYS A 81 -9.44 -1.43 -19.76
C LYS A 81 -9.03 -0.20 -18.97
N VAL A 82 -7.89 -0.27 -18.30
CA VAL A 82 -7.34 0.88 -17.57
C VAL A 82 -6.69 1.85 -18.56
N PRO A 83 -7.06 3.14 -18.59
CA PRO A 83 -6.34 4.14 -19.35
C PRO A 83 -5.01 4.46 -18.62
N GLY A 84 -3.87 4.06 -19.18
CA GLY A 84 -2.55 4.33 -18.58
C GLY A 84 -1.95 3.15 -17.79
N ALA A 85 -1.01 3.43 -16.88
CA ALA A 85 -0.30 2.43 -16.07
C ALA A 85 -0.98 2.24 -14.71
N ALA A 86 -1.79 1.18 -14.57
CA ALA A 86 -2.54 0.80 -13.36
C ALA A 86 -3.64 1.78 -12.90
N GLY A 87 -4.69 1.26 -12.25
CA GLY A 87 -5.84 2.03 -11.80
C GLY A 87 -5.58 2.60 -10.40
N ASP A 88 -5.50 3.92 -10.31
CA ASP A 88 -5.32 4.64 -9.05
C ASP A 88 -6.55 4.47 -8.16
N VAL A 89 -6.33 4.19 -6.88
CA VAL A 89 -7.38 4.15 -5.85
C VAL A 89 -7.36 5.47 -5.09
N ALA A 90 -8.53 6.00 -4.75
CA ALA A 90 -8.62 7.25 -3.99
C ALA A 90 -7.91 7.14 -2.61
N GLN A 91 -7.32 8.25 -2.17
CA GLN A 91 -6.79 8.40 -0.81
C GLN A 91 -7.88 8.08 0.22
N ASN A 92 -7.56 7.25 1.21
CA ASN A 92 -8.49 6.72 2.23
C ASN A 92 -9.58 5.77 1.71
N SER A 93 -9.46 5.24 0.49
CA SER A 93 -10.52 4.40 -0.04
C SER A 93 -10.57 3.04 0.66
N TYR A 94 -11.76 2.68 1.15
CA TYR A 94 -12.12 1.32 1.58
C TYR A 94 -12.62 0.46 0.41
N LEU A 95 -12.53 1.03 -0.80
CA LEU A 95 -13.17 0.65 -2.06
C LEU A 95 -12.07 0.72 -3.17
N GLY A 96 -11.98 -0.07 -4.23
CA GLY A 96 -13.08 -0.51 -5.09
C GLY A 96 -14.30 -1.07 -4.41
#